data_AF-A0A956A6V6-F1
#
_entry.id   AF-A0A956A6V6-F1
#
_cell.length_a   1.000
_cell.length_b   1.000
_cell.length_c   1.000
_cell.angle_alpha   90.00
_cell.angle_beta   90.00
_cell.angle_gamma   90.00
#
_symmetry.space_group_name_H-M   'P 1'
#
loop_
_entity.id
_entity.type
_entity.pdbx_description
1 polymer ?
#
loop_
_entity_poly.entity_id
_entity_poly.type
_entity_poly.pdbx_seq_one_letter_code
_entity_poly.pdbx_strand_id
1 'polypeptide(L)'
;MSRFLPGRAGVGTLIGMVHLGPVLDGATRLADVVARAIADAEALAEAGFDAICAENFGDAPFYPGRVPAHTVAGMTRALLAVRAVTERAGIPLGVNVLRNDCDTALAIAAAVDAAFVRVNVHTGAMVTDQGLIEGRA
;
A
#
# COMPACT_ATOMS: atom_id res chain seq x y z
N MET A 1 -4.45 19.59 11.21
CA MET A 1 -4.77 18.55 12.22
C MET A 1 -3.97 17.31 11.86
N SER A 2 -3.25 16.71 12.81
CA SER A 2 -2.49 15.47 12.56
C SER A 2 -3.45 14.35 12.15
N ARG A 3 -3.21 13.71 11.00
CA ARG A 3 -4.02 12.57 10.52
C ARG A 3 -3.66 11.25 11.21
N PHE A 4 -2.66 11.25 12.09
CA PHE A 4 -2.28 10.09 12.88
C PHE A 4 -2.87 10.21 14.28
N LEU A 5 -3.65 9.20 14.68
CA LEU A 5 -4.10 9.03 16.05
C LEU A 5 -2.87 8.76 16.94
N PRO A 6 -2.77 9.37 18.13
CA PRO A 6 -1.75 8.99 19.09
C PRO A 6 -1.90 7.49 19.38
N GLY A 7 -0.78 6.74 19.35
CA GLY A 7 -0.79 5.31 19.65
C GLY A 7 -1.45 5.01 20.99
N ARG A 8 -2.02 3.81 21.13
CA ARG A 8 -2.68 3.37 22.37
C ARG A 8 -1.70 3.45 23.55
N ALA A 9 -2.21 3.83 24.72
CA ALA A 9 -1.36 3.97 25.91
C ALA A 9 -0.55 2.68 26.18
N GLY A 10 0.78 2.79 26.13
CA GLY A 10 1.70 1.67 26.38
C GLY A 10 2.05 0.81 25.15
N VAL A 11 1.48 1.07 23.97
CA VAL A 11 1.80 0.36 22.72
C VAL A 11 2.10 1.38 21.62
N GLY A 12 3.18 1.17 20.87
CA GLY A 12 3.49 2.03 19.71
C GLY A 12 2.42 1.92 18.62
N THR A 13 2.42 2.86 17.66
CA THR A 13 1.51 2.83 16.51
C THR A 13 1.69 1.54 15.70
N LEU A 14 0.60 0.81 15.49
CA LEU A 14 0.56 -0.40 14.66
C LEU A 14 -0.01 -0.08 13.28
N ILE A 15 0.78 -0.33 12.23
CA ILE A 15 0.36 -0.17 10.84
C ILE A 15 0.22 -1.55 10.20
N GLY A 16 -1.00 -1.89 9.79
CA GLY A 16 -1.31 -3.17 9.15
C GLY A 16 -1.00 -3.13 7.67
N MET A 17 -0.36 -4.18 7.14
CA MET A 17 -0.06 -4.28 5.71
C MET A 17 -1.12 -5.11 4.98
N VAL A 18 -1.73 -4.51 3.97
CA VAL A 18 -2.53 -5.21 2.94
C VAL A 18 -1.62 -5.47 1.74
N HIS A 19 -1.35 -6.73 1.45
CA HIS A 19 -0.60 -7.14 0.26
C HIS A 19 -1.58 -7.49 -0.86
N LEU A 20 -1.57 -6.70 -1.93
CA LEU A 20 -2.39 -6.99 -3.09
C LEU A 20 -1.87 -8.24 -3.80
N GLY A 21 -2.78 -9.04 -4.34
CA GLY A 21 -2.47 -10.06 -5.33
C GLY A 21 -2.10 -9.46 -6.69
N PRO A 22 -1.84 -10.32 -7.70
CA PRO A 22 -1.46 -9.88 -9.04
C PRO A 22 -2.52 -9.00 -9.69
N VAL A 23 -2.14 -7.80 -10.11
CA VAL A 23 -3.08 -6.82 -10.69
C VAL A 23 -3.46 -7.20 -12.13
N LEU A 24 -2.53 -7.85 -12.83
CA LEU A 24 -2.71 -8.36 -14.20
C LEU A 24 -1.89 -9.64 -14.41
N ASP A 25 -2.49 -10.82 -14.18
CA ASP A 25 -1.82 -12.12 -14.43
C ASP A 25 -2.61 -13.07 -15.35
N GLY A 26 -3.77 -12.65 -15.86
CA GLY A 26 -4.64 -13.43 -16.75
C GLY A 26 -5.42 -14.58 -16.09
N ALA A 27 -5.04 -15.01 -14.88
CA ALA A 27 -5.68 -16.08 -14.13
C ALA A 27 -6.57 -15.55 -12.98
N THR A 28 -6.18 -14.42 -12.42
CA THR A 28 -6.82 -13.73 -11.31
C THR A 28 -7.56 -12.51 -11.85
N ARG A 29 -8.85 -12.39 -11.54
CA ARG A 29 -9.59 -11.17 -11.90
C ARG A 29 -9.24 -10.10 -10.89
N LEU A 30 -9.01 -8.87 -11.36
CA LEU A 30 -8.78 -7.72 -10.49
C LEU A 30 -9.91 -7.53 -9.44
N ALA A 31 -11.14 -7.96 -9.74
CA ALA A 31 -12.22 -7.95 -8.76
C ALA A 31 -11.96 -8.86 -7.54
N ASP A 32 -11.33 -10.00 -7.74
CA ASP A 32 -11.02 -10.97 -6.69
C ASP A 32 -9.86 -10.44 -5.82
N VAL A 33 -8.88 -9.77 -6.44
CA VAL A 33 -7.81 -9.05 -5.73
C VAL A 33 -8.37 -7.94 -4.85
N VAL A 34 -9.31 -7.15 -5.39
CA VAL A 34 -9.99 -6.09 -4.65
C VAL A 34 -10.78 -6.67 -3.47
N ALA A 35 -11.53 -7.76 -3.69
CA ALA A 35 -12.29 -8.41 -2.63
C ALA A 35 -11.39 -8.93 -1.50
N ARG A 36 -10.22 -9.50 -1.85
CA ARG A 36 -9.24 -9.94 -0.85
C ARG A 36 -8.64 -8.76 -0.08
N ALA A 37 -8.30 -7.67 -0.78
CA ALA A 37 -7.77 -6.47 -0.14
C ALA A 37 -8.75 -5.84 0.85
N ILE A 38 -10.05 -5.84 0.52
CA ILE A 38 -11.12 -5.43 1.45
C ILE A 38 -11.13 -6.34 2.68
N ALA A 39 -11.16 -7.67 2.49
CA ALA A 39 -11.23 -8.61 3.60
C ALA A 39 -10.03 -8.49 4.55
N ASP A 40 -8.82 -8.35 4.01
CA ASP A 40 -7.61 -8.15 4.81
C ASP A 40 -7.67 -6.80 5.56
N ALA A 41 -8.17 -5.73 4.92
CA ALA A 41 -8.33 -4.43 5.55
C ALA A 41 -9.38 -4.43 6.67
N GLU A 42 -10.50 -5.13 6.49
CA GLU A 42 -11.54 -5.29 7.51
C GLU A 42 -10.98 -6.05 8.71
N ALA A 43 -10.27 -7.16 8.49
CA ALA A 43 -9.62 -7.91 9.56
C ALA A 43 -8.60 -7.07 10.36
N LEU A 44 -7.80 -6.23 9.68
CA LEU A 44 -6.85 -5.32 10.35
C LEU A 44 -7.56 -4.24 11.16
N ALA A 45 -8.64 -3.66 10.62
CA ALA A 45 -9.43 -2.67 11.33
C ALA A 45 -10.11 -3.26 12.58
N GLU A 46 -10.69 -4.46 12.46
CA GLU A 46 -11.33 -5.19 13.57
C GLU A 46 -10.32 -5.61 14.65
N ALA A 47 -9.10 -5.99 14.25
CA ALA A 47 -7.99 -6.25 15.17
C ALA A 47 -7.49 -4.99 15.88
N GLY A 48 -7.95 -3.80 15.45
CA GLY A 48 -7.66 -2.53 16.09
C GLY A 48 -6.28 -1.97 15.74
N PHE A 49 -5.82 -2.15 14.51
CA PHE A 49 -4.65 -1.43 13.99
C PHE A 49 -4.92 0.08 13.90
N ASP A 50 -3.87 0.89 14.10
CA ASP A 50 -3.97 2.35 14.12
C ASP A 50 -3.96 2.95 12.70
N ALA A 51 -3.46 2.21 11.71
CA ALA A 51 -3.41 2.58 10.31
C ALA A 51 -3.33 1.34 9.41
N ILE A 52 -3.66 1.50 8.13
CA ILE A 52 -3.46 0.48 7.10
C ILE A 52 -2.54 1.05 6.02
N CYS A 53 -1.59 0.26 5.54
CA CYS A 53 -0.81 0.57 4.34
C CYS A 53 -1.00 -0.56 3.33
N ALA A 54 -1.18 -0.23 2.04
CA ALA A 54 -1.38 -1.21 0.99
C ALA A 54 -0.20 -1.23 0.01
N GLU A 55 0.27 -2.43 -0.37
CA GLU A 55 1.45 -2.67 -1.21
C GLU A 55 1.17 -3.69 -2.31
N ASN A 56 1.74 -3.51 -3.51
CA ASN A 56 1.61 -4.44 -4.64
C ASN A 56 2.53 -5.66 -4.54
N PHE A 57 2.67 -6.25 -3.35
CA PHE A 57 3.63 -7.33 -3.09
C PHE A 57 3.34 -8.62 -3.89
N GLY A 58 2.10 -8.87 -4.29
CA GLY A 58 1.75 -9.99 -5.16
C GLY A 58 1.82 -9.68 -6.66
N ASP A 59 2.11 -8.45 -7.07
CA ASP A 59 2.12 -8.01 -8.47
C ASP A 59 3.50 -8.21 -9.11
N ALA A 60 3.89 -9.47 -9.28
CA ALA A 60 5.14 -9.84 -9.93
C ALA A 60 5.07 -9.66 -11.46
N PRO A 61 6.19 -9.32 -12.13
CA PRO A 61 7.53 -9.10 -11.59
C PRO A 61 7.69 -7.76 -10.85
N PHE A 62 8.63 -7.70 -9.92
CA PHE A 62 8.91 -6.50 -9.14
C PHE A 62 9.85 -5.55 -9.88
N TYR A 63 9.31 -4.42 -10.34
CA TYR A 63 10.09 -3.42 -11.07
C TYR A 63 11.00 -2.63 -10.09
N PRO A 64 12.31 -2.49 -10.36
CA PRO A 64 13.22 -1.71 -9.52
C PRO A 64 13.01 -0.19 -9.65
N GLY A 65 12.34 0.24 -10.72
CA GLY A 65 12.03 1.63 -11.04
C GLY A 65 10.52 1.86 -11.14
N ARG A 66 10.09 2.57 -12.19
CA ARG A 66 8.68 2.90 -12.39
C ARG A 66 7.85 1.66 -12.74
N VAL A 67 6.72 1.49 -12.07
CA VAL A 67 5.78 0.39 -12.36
C VAL A 67 4.99 0.67 -13.65
N PRO A 68 4.51 -0.36 -14.35
CA PRO A 68 3.69 -0.19 -15.55
C PRO A 68 2.30 0.36 -15.23
N ALA A 69 1.64 0.94 -16.24
CA ALA A 69 0.34 1.60 -16.09
C ALA A 69 -0.77 0.68 -15.53
N HIS A 70 -0.71 -0.62 -15.81
CA HIS A 70 -1.70 -1.57 -15.28
C HIS A 70 -1.58 -1.71 -13.75
N THR A 71 -0.37 -1.76 -13.19
CA THR A 71 -0.14 -1.74 -11.75
C THR A 71 -0.73 -0.47 -11.15
N VAL A 72 -0.45 0.70 -11.74
CA VAL A 72 -1.00 1.98 -11.26
C VAL A 72 -2.54 1.94 -11.22
N ALA A 73 -3.16 1.53 -12.33
CA ALA A 73 -4.61 1.51 -12.45
C ALA A 73 -5.27 0.53 -11.47
N GLY A 74 -4.74 -0.70 -11.37
CA GLY A 74 -5.35 -1.71 -10.50
C GLY A 74 -5.06 -1.52 -9.02
N MET A 75 -3.88 -1.00 -8.66
CA MET A 75 -3.63 -0.52 -7.30
C MET A 75 -4.60 0.59 -6.94
N THR A 76 -4.77 1.60 -7.79
CA THR A 76 -5.73 2.70 -7.53
C THR A 76 -7.14 2.16 -7.28
N ARG A 77 -7.61 1.22 -8.12
CA ARG A 77 -8.91 0.58 -7.93
C ARG A 77 -9.01 -0.17 -6.59
N ALA A 78 -8.00 -0.96 -6.23
CA ALA A 78 -7.99 -1.70 -4.98
C ALA A 78 -7.93 -0.77 -3.76
N LEU A 79 -7.12 0.28 -3.83
CA LEU A 79 -6.95 1.22 -2.73
C LEU A 79 -8.15 2.13 -2.53
N LEU A 80 -8.94 2.46 -3.56
CA LEU A 80 -10.24 3.10 -3.38
C LEU A 80 -11.19 2.23 -2.54
N ALA A 81 -11.17 0.91 -2.74
CA ALA A 81 -12.00 -0.02 -1.99
C ALA A 81 -11.51 -0.17 -0.53
N VAL A 82 -10.19 -0.30 -0.34
CA VAL A 82 -9.58 -0.30 1.00
C VAL A 82 -9.83 1.02 1.73
N ARG A 83 -9.81 2.15 1.00
CA ARG A 83 -10.10 3.47 1.55
C ARG A 83 -11.48 3.51 2.20
N ALA A 84 -12.52 2.99 1.53
CA ALA A 84 -13.86 2.91 2.09
C ALA A 84 -13.90 2.12 3.42
N VAL A 85 -13.09 1.07 3.56
CA VAL A 85 -12.93 0.34 4.84
C VAL A 85 -12.30 1.23 5.90
N THR A 86 -11.17 1.87 5.58
CA THR A 86 -10.42 2.72 6.52
C THR A 86 -11.22 3.94 6.98
N GLU A 87 -12.07 4.52 6.12
CA GLU A 87 -12.96 5.63 6.49
C GLU A 87 -14.00 5.22 7.51
N ARG A 88 -14.66 4.07 7.32
CA ARG A 88 -15.62 3.53 8.29
C ARG A 88 -14.96 3.23 9.63
N ALA A 89 -13.71 2.77 9.61
CA ALA A 89 -12.92 2.48 10.79
C ALA A 89 -12.28 3.73 11.43
N GLY A 90 -12.28 4.87 10.75
CA GLY A 90 -11.69 6.12 11.25
C GLY A 90 -10.15 6.09 11.34
N ILE A 91 -9.48 5.27 10.53
CA ILE A 91 -8.01 5.12 10.52
C ILE A 91 -7.40 5.56 9.19
N PRO A 92 -6.15 6.06 9.15
CA PRO A 92 -5.50 6.48 7.93
C PRO A 92 -5.11 5.30 7.02
N LEU A 93 -5.27 5.51 5.70
CA LEU A 93 -4.70 4.68 4.65
C LEU A 93 -3.34 5.23 4.22
N GLY A 94 -2.37 4.36 3.99
CA GLY A 94 -1.10 4.63 3.33
C GLY A 94 -0.89 3.80 2.06
N VAL A 95 0.00 4.29 1.20
CA VAL A 95 0.34 3.65 -0.08
C VAL A 95 1.81 3.27 -0.10
N ASN A 96 2.12 2.05 -0.53
CA ASN A 96 3.47 1.63 -0.85
C ASN A 96 3.51 1.03 -2.26
N VAL A 97 4.23 1.65 -3.18
CA VAL A 97 4.55 1.04 -4.47
C VAL A 97 5.93 0.41 -4.33
N LEU A 98 5.97 -0.91 -4.44
CA LEU A 98 7.10 -1.75 -4.06
C LEU A 98 8.44 -1.24 -4.62
N ARG A 99 9.51 -1.44 -3.83
CA ARG A 99 10.83 -0.81 -4.02
C ARG A 99 10.72 0.70 -3.79
N ASN A 100 10.90 1.50 -4.83
CA ASN A 100 11.19 2.93 -4.70
C ASN A 100 10.43 3.82 -5.71
N ASP A 101 9.27 3.38 -6.22
CA ASP A 101 8.47 4.24 -7.12
C ASP A 101 7.64 5.27 -6.33
N CYS A 102 8.33 6.21 -5.69
CA CYS A 102 7.74 7.23 -4.81
C CYS A 102 6.70 8.10 -5.54
N ASP A 103 6.99 8.47 -6.78
CA ASP A 103 6.11 9.32 -7.59
C ASP A 103 4.78 8.62 -7.87
N THR A 104 4.81 7.33 -8.22
CA THR A 104 3.58 6.56 -8.41
C THR A 104 2.85 6.37 -7.08
N ALA A 105 3.56 6.11 -5.98
CA ALA A 105 2.94 6.02 -4.66
C ALA A 105 2.22 7.32 -4.28
N LEU A 106 2.84 8.48 -4.53
CA LEU A 106 2.24 9.80 -4.32
C LEU A 106 1.04 10.05 -5.23
N ALA A 107 1.13 9.68 -6.51
CA ALA A 107 0.03 9.83 -7.47
C ALA A 107 -1.20 9.00 -7.06
N ILE A 108 -0.99 7.74 -6.68
CA ILE A 108 -2.07 6.88 -6.18
C ILE A 108 -2.61 7.42 -4.85
N ALA A 109 -1.73 7.81 -3.92
CA ALA A 109 -2.12 8.36 -2.64
C ALA A 109 -3.04 9.58 -2.80
N ALA A 110 -2.70 10.50 -3.69
CA ALA A 110 -3.53 11.66 -4.01
C ALA A 110 -4.89 11.25 -4.62
N ALA A 111 -4.92 10.24 -5.50
CA ALA A 111 -6.14 9.77 -6.14
C ALA A 111 -7.12 9.04 -5.18
N VAL A 112 -6.61 8.48 -4.07
CA VAL A 112 -7.40 7.73 -3.07
C VAL A 112 -7.48 8.42 -1.70
N ASP A 113 -7.07 9.70 -1.65
CA ASP A 113 -7.01 10.55 -0.46
C ASP A 113 -6.14 10.01 0.70
N ALA A 114 -5.19 9.11 0.43
CA ALA A 114 -4.36 8.47 1.44
C ALA A 114 -3.56 9.50 2.27
N ALA A 115 -3.31 9.18 3.53
CA ALA A 115 -2.67 10.08 4.49
C ALA A 115 -1.14 10.07 4.42
N PHE A 116 -0.54 9.00 3.88
CA PHE A 116 0.91 8.85 3.80
C PHE A 116 1.35 7.91 2.68
N VAL A 117 2.64 7.95 2.36
CA VAL A 117 3.30 6.96 1.52
C VAL A 117 4.45 6.30 2.29
N ARG A 118 4.76 5.05 1.95
CA ARG A 118 5.95 4.33 2.39
C ARG A 118 6.83 4.08 1.17
N VAL A 119 8.14 4.25 1.36
CA VAL A 119 9.18 4.00 0.36
C VAL A 119 10.16 3.01 0.97
N ASN A 120 10.45 1.90 0.30
CA ASN A 120 11.21 0.82 0.94
C ASN A 120 12.65 1.23 1.24
N VAL A 121 13.31 1.95 0.32
CA VAL A 121 14.67 2.47 0.46
C VAL A 121 14.67 3.93 0.05
N HIS A 122 14.16 4.83 0.91
CA HIS A 122 14.14 6.27 0.62
C HIS A 122 15.56 6.85 0.49
N THR A 123 16.47 6.44 1.38
CA THR A 123 17.89 6.81 1.40
C THR A 123 18.76 5.55 1.48
N GLY A 124 20.01 5.64 1.05
CA GLY A 124 20.96 4.52 1.07
C GLY A 124 20.76 3.53 -0.09
N ALA A 125 21.23 2.30 0.08
CA ALA A 125 21.12 1.24 -0.92
C ALA A 125 20.93 -0.14 -0.29
N MET A 126 20.23 -1.04 -0.99
CA MET A 126 19.97 -2.42 -0.58
C MET A 126 20.21 -3.39 -1.73
N VAL A 127 20.81 -4.54 -1.44
CA VAL A 127 20.92 -5.65 -2.40
C VAL A 127 19.69 -6.55 -2.24
N THR A 128 18.96 -6.74 -3.33
CA THR A 128 17.68 -7.48 -3.34
C THR A 128 17.69 -8.57 -4.41
N ASP A 129 16.61 -9.34 -4.50
CA ASP A 129 16.34 -10.29 -5.58
C ASP A 129 16.26 -9.64 -6.98
N GLN A 130 16.04 -8.32 -7.04
CA GLN A 130 16.02 -7.52 -8.28
C GLN A 130 17.33 -6.75 -8.50
N GLY A 131 18.39 -7.09 -7.76
CA GLY A 131 19.67 -6.38 -7.80
C GLY A 131 19.74 -5.21 -6.81
N LEU A 132 20.60 -4.25 -7.12
CA LEU A 132 20.83 -3.07 -6.29
C LEU A 132 19.65 -2.09 -6.40
N ILE A 133 19.10 -1.71 -5.25
CA ILE A 133 18.04 -0.71 -5.12
C ILE A 133 18.59 0.47 -4.35
N GLU A 134 18.61 1.65 -4.97
CA GLU A 134 19.17 2.88 -4.41
C GLU A 134 18.06 3.89 -4.10
N GLY A 135 18.20 4.57 -2.97
CA GLY A 135 17.35 5.70 -2.60
C GLY A 135 17.57 6.91 -3.51
N ARG A 136 16.53 7.75 -3.61
CA ARG A 136 16.47 8.91 -4.52
C ARG A 136 16.07 10.20 -3.79
N ALA A 137 16.40 10.30 -2.51
CA ALA A 137 16.12 11.46 -1.67
C ALA A 137 17.03 12.66 -1.99
#